data_AF-A0A1Q8A157-F1
#
_entry.id   AF-A0A1Q8A157-F1
#
_cell.length_a   1.000
_cell.length_b   1.000
_cell.length_c   1.000
_cell.angle_alpha   90.00
_cell.angle_beta   90.00
_cell.angle_gamma   90.00
#
_symmetry.space_group_name_H-M   'P 1'
#
loop_
_entity.id
_entity.type
_entity.pdbx_description
1 polymer ?
#
loop_
_entity_poly.entity_id
_entity_poly.type
_entity_poly.pdbx_seq_one_letter_code
_entity_poly.pdbx_strand_id
1 'polypeptide(L)'
;MRQFFAEALMIVSMGATLGLLLSLGLVAALGGLPIKEFVGVPTISPQVLTATLVLLAAVAFAAGLMPARRAAALDPVDALRT
;
A
#
# COMPACT_ATOMS: atom_id res chain seq x y z
N MET A 1 -16.28 -12.09 -6.36
CA MET A 1 -15.32 -11.08 -6.87
C MET A 1 -15.25 -9.82 -6.02
N ARG A 2 -16.37 -9.12 -5.76
CA ARG A 2 -16.38 -7.83 -5.05
C ARG A 2 -15.79 -7.86 -3.63
N GLN A 3 -16.07 -8.90 -2.83
CA GLN A 3 -15.60 -8.98 -1.44
C GLN A 3 -14.07 -9.05 -1.33
N PHE A 4 -13.44 -10.06 -1.95
CA PHE A 4 -11.97 -10.22 -1.91
C PHE A 4 -11.22 -9.04 -2.53
N PHE A 5 -11.79 -8.42 -3.58
CA PHE A 5 -11.23 -7.21 -4.16
C PHE A 5 -11.30 -6.02 -3.19
N ALA A 6 -12.46 -5.82 -2.54
CA ALA A 6 -12.64 -4.75 -1.55
C ALA A 6 -11.76 -4.96 -0.30
N GLU A 7 -11.58 -6.19 0.15
CA GLU A 7 -10.72 -6.54 1.28
C GLU A 7 -9.25 -6.24 0.97
N ALA A 8 -8.76 -6.66 -0.21
CA ALA A 8 -7.40 -6.33 -0.66
C ALA A 8 -7.19 -4.82 -0.75
N LEU A 9 -8.16 -4.07 -1.28
CA LEU A 9 -8.11 -2.62 -1.38
C LEU A 9 -8.09 -1.96 0.02
N MET A 10 -8.89 -2.46 0.96
CA MET A 10 -8.95 -1.96 2.33
C MET A 10 -7.61 -2.16 3.05
N ILE A 11 -7.01 -3.36 2.94
CA ILE A 11 -5.72 -3.65 3.55
C ILE A 11 -4.62 -2.73 2.99
N VAL A 12 -4.56 -2.57 1.66
CA VAL A 12 -3.53 -1.72 1.02
C VAL A 12 -3.74 -0.25 1.37
N SER A 13 -4.98 0.25 1.37
CA SER A 13 -5.26 1.65 1.74
C SER A 13 -4.95 1.96 3.20
N MET A 14 -5.24 1.03 4.12
CA MET A 14 -4.85 1.17 5.53
C MET A 14 -3.31 1.20 5.68
N GLY A 15 -2.61 0.27 5.03
CA GLY A 15 -1.14 0.24 5.04
C GLY A 15 -0.51 1.50 4.44
N ALA A 16 -1.05 2.00 3.32
CA ALA A 16 -0.59 3.23 2.69
C ALA A 16 -0.80 4.44 3.59
N THR A 17 -1.96 4.54 4.24
CA THR A 17 -2.27 5.64 5.16
C THR A 17 -1.34 5.64 6.36
N LEU A 18 -1.12 4.47 6.98
CA LEU A 18 -0.19 4.34 8.09
C LEU A 18 1.25 4.66 7.68
N GLY A 19 1.70 4.21 6.50
CA GLY A 19 3.02 4.52 5.97
C GLY A 19 3.24 6.02 5.73
N LEU A 20 2.24 6.72 5.20
CA LEU A 20 2.28 8.17 5.01
C LEU A 20 2.33 8.92 6.34
N LEU A 21 1.51 8.53 7.31
CA LEU A 21 1.53 9.12 8.66
C LEU A 21 2.89 8.92 9.34
N LEU A 22 3.47 7.72 9.22
CA LEU A 22 4.81 7.44 9.73
C LEU A 22 5.88 8.29 9.03
N SER A 23 5.81 8.44 7.71
CA SER A 23 6.75 9.27 6.96
C SER A 23 6.68 10.73 7.39
N LEU A 24 5.48 11.30 7.52
CA LEU A 24 5.26 12.66 8.02
C LEU A 24 5.79 12.82 9.45
N GLY A 25 5.49 11.86 10.33
CA GLY A 25 5.97 11.85 11.71
C GLY A 25 7.49 11.80 11.80
N LEU A 26 8.15 10.97 10.98
CA LEU A 26 9.61 10.89 10.91
C LEU A 26 10.22 12.21 10.45
N VAL A 27 9.68 12.81 9.39
CA VAL A 27 10.15 14.08 8.85
C VAL A 27 10.03 15.19 9.89
N ALA A 28 8.91 15.27 10.60
CA ALA A 28 8.69 16.24 11.67
C ALA A 28 9.65 16.03 12.86
N ALA A 29 9.83 14.77 13.30
CA ALA A 29 10.71 14.43 14.41
C ALA A 29 12.19 14.70 14.09
N LEU A 30 12.64 14.31 12.89
CA LEU A 30 14.02 14.51 12.44
C LEU A 30 14.31 15.97 12.09
N GLY A 31 13.31 16.74 11.64
CA GLY A 31 13.46 18.17 11.36
C GLY A 31 13.82 19.02 12.58
N GLY A 32 13.49 18.54 13.79
CA GLY A 32 13.83 19.18 15.06
C GLY A 32 15.21 18.83 15.62
N LEU A 33 15.91 17.84 15.05
CA LEU A 33 17.22 17.42 15.51
C LEU A 33 18.36 18.22 14.84
N PRO A 34 19.47 18.51 15.54
CA PRO A 34 20.62 19.23 15.00
C PRO A 34 21.52 18.32 14.12
N ILE A 35 20.93 17.46 13.28
CA ILE A 35 21.63 16.57 12.33
C ILE A 35 21.65 17.12 10.90
N LYS A 36 21.13 18.35 10.71
CA LYS A 36 20.99 19.00 9.40
C LYS A 36 22.32 19.13 8.65
N GLU A 37 23.44 19.29 9.36
CA GLU A 37 24.77 19.43 8.75
C GLU A 37 25.31 18.13 8.17
N PHE A 38 24.85 16.96 8.63
CA PHE A 38 25.35 15.66 8.18
C PHE A 38 24.37 14.90 7.28
N VAL A 39 23.05 15.06 7.48
CA VAL A 39 22.01 14.27 6.81
C VAL A 39 21.11 15.13 5.90
N GLY A 40 21.18 16.46 6.00
CA GLY A 40 20.30 17.38 5.29
C GLY A 40 18.90 17.48 5.94
N VAL A 41 18.00 18.25 5.29
CA VAL A 41 16.63 18.43 5.75
C VAL A 41 15.75 17.30 5.17
N PRO A 42 15.13 16.45 6.00
CA PRO A 42 14.21 15.43 5.51
C PRO A 42 13.01 16.14 4.86
N THR A 43 12.75 15.84 3.59
CA THR A 43 11.64 16.43 2.83
C THR A 43 10.92 15.33 2.05
N ILE A 44 9.60 15.46 1.95
CA ILE A 44 8.79 14.55 1.14
C ILE A 44 8.74 15.12 -0.27
N SER A 45 9.45 14.48 -1.21
CA SER A 45 9.40 14.87 -2.61
C SER A 45 8.05 14.48 -3.23
N PRO A 46 7.32 15.42 -3.87
CA PRO A 46 6.07 15.11 -4.56
C PRO A 46 6.23 14.02 -5.63
N GLN A 47 7.38 13.97 -6.31
CA GLN A 47 7.66 12.96 -7.33
C GLN A 47 7.72 11.55 -6.74
N VAL A 48 8.39 11.39 -5.59
CA VAL A 48 8.49 10.11 -4.88
C VAL A 48 7.13 9.70 -4.32
N LEU A 49 6.36 10.67 -3.81
CA LEU A 49 5.00 10.44 -3.34
C LEU A 49 4.10 9.92 -4.48
N THR A 50 4.12 10.57 -5.65
CA THR A 50 3.32 10.12 -6.79
C THR A 50 3.76 8.74 -7.27
N ALA A 51 5.07 8.49 -7.38
CA ALA A 51 5.60 7.19 -7.80
C ALA A 51 5.19 6.05 -6.85
N THR A 52 5.28 6.29 -5.54
CA THR A 52 4.89 5.30 -4.52
C THR A 52 3.38 5.04 -4.53
N LEU A 53 2.54 6.07 -4.69
CA LEU A 53 1.08 5.89 -4.84
C LEU A 53 0.71 5.08 -6.08
N VAL A 54 1.35 5.35 -7.22
CA VAL A 54 1.14 4.58 -8.46
C VAL A 54 1.56 3.12 -8.28
N LEU A 55 2.70 2.89 -7.63
CA LEU A 55 3.18 1.55 -7.32
C LEU A 55 2.20 0.79 -6.42
N LEU A 56 1.73 1.43 -5.35
CA LEU A 56 0.75 0.84 -4.42
C LEU A 56 -0.58 0.53 -5.11
N ALA A 57 -1.05 1.41 -5.99
CA ALA A 57 -2.24 1.15 -6.79
C ALA A 57 -2.06 -0.06 -7.72
N ALA A 58 -0.90 -0.18 -8.39
CA ALA A 58 -0.58 -1.32 -9.24
C ALA A 58 -0.53 -2.64 -8.44
N VAL A 59 0.09 -2.62 -7.26
CA VAL A 59 0.16 -3.78 -6.36
C VAL A 59 -1.23 -4.16 -5.85
N ALA A 60 -2.04 -3.19 -5.38
CA ALA A 60 -3.41 -3.43 -4.95
C ALA A 60 -4.26 -4.05 -6.06
N PHE A 61 -4.11 -3.56 -7.29
CA PHE A 61 -4.84 -4.08 -8.43
C PHE A 61 -4.40 -5.49 -8.81
N ALA A 62 -3.09 -5.75 -8.84
CA ALA A 62 -2.55 -7.08 -9.12
C ALA A 62 -2.94 -8.10 -8.04
N ALA A 63 -2.77 -7.73 -6.77
CA ALA A 63 -3.08 -8.57 -5.61
C ALA A 63 -4.59 -8.77 -5.41
N GLY A 64 -5.44 -7.79 -5.78
CA GLY A 64 -6.89 -7.93 -5.68
C GLY A 64 -7.51 -8.67 -6.86
N LEU A 65 -7.03 -8.44 -8.09
CA LEU A 65 -7.66 -8.95 -9.31
C LEU A 65 -7.26 -10.41 -9.62
N MET A 66 -5.99 -10.77 -9.40
CA MET A 66 -5.48 -12.10 -9.76
C MET A 66 -6.10 -13.24 -8.92
N PRO A 67 -6.14 -13.17 -7.58
CA PRO A 67 -6.82 -14.18 -6.76
C PRO A 67 -8.34 -14.11 -6.87
N ALA A 68 -8.95 -12.92 -6.99
CA ALA A 68 -10.41 -12.81 -7.15
C ALA A 68 -10.90 -13.43 -8.47
N ARG A 69 -10.08 -13.38 -9.53
CA ARG A 69 -10.32 -14.10 -10.79
C ARG A 69 -10.22 -15.60 -10.63
N ARG A 70 -9.20 -16.11 -9.93
CA ARG A 70 -9.08 -17.54 -9.63
C ARG A 70 -10.25 -18.08 -8.83
N ALA A 71 -10.69 -17.38 -7.78
CA ALA A 71 -11.80 -17.82 -6.94
C ALA A 71 -13.16 -17.85 -7.67
N ALA A 72 -13.37 -16.96 -8.65
CA ALA A 72 -14.61 -16.93 -9.43
C ALA A 72 -14.68 -18.02 -10.52
N ALA A 73 -13.54 -18.57 -10.92
CA ALA A 73 -13.44 -19.62 -11.94
C ALA A 73 -13.41 -21.04 -11.35
N LEU A 74 -13.39 -21.16 -10.02
CA LEU A 74 -13.37 -22.46 -9.33
C LEU A 74 -14.78 -23.07 -9.33
N ASP A 75 -14.88 -24.34 -9.72
CA ASP A 75 -16.15 -25.08 -9.71
C ASP A 75 -16.58 -25.36 -8.26
N PRO A 76 -17.82 -25.00 -7.85
CA PRO A 76 -18.30 -25.19 -6.48
C PRO A 76 -18.12 -26.62 -5.95
N VAL A 77 -18.21 -27.62 -6.83
CA VAL A 77 -18.08 -29.03 -6.45
C VAL A 77 -16.64 -29.38 -6.07
N ASP A 78 -15.66 -28.84 -6.80
CA ASP A 78 -14.24 -29.03 -6.48
C ASP A 78 -13.85 -28.24 -5.22
N ALA A 79 -14.47 -27.08 -5.00
CA ALA A 79 -14.24 -26.27 -3.80
C ALA A 79 -14.70 -26.96 -2.50
N LEU A 80 -15.74 -27.79 -2.56
CA LEU A 80 -16.30 -28.53 -1.41
C LEU A 80 -15.66 -29.92 -1.19
N ARG A 81 -14.84 -30.39 -2.14
CA ARG A 81 -14.15 -31.69 -2.06
C ARG A 81 -12.79 -31.64 -1.36
N THR A 82 -12.38 -30.46 -0.88
CA THR A 82 -11.12 -30.21 -0.17
C THR A 82 -11.40 -29.82 1.26
#